data_AF-A0AAW9Q5D8-F1
#
_entry.id   AF-A0AAW9Q5D8-F1
#
_cell.length_a   1.000
_cell.length_b   1.000
_cell.length_c   1.000
_cell.angle_alpha   90.00
_cell.angle_beta   90.00
_cell.angle_gamma   90.00
#
_symmetry.space_group_name_H-M   'P 1'
#
loop_
_entity.id
_entity.type
_entity.pdbx_description
1 polymer ?
#
loop_
_entity_poly.entity_id
_entity_poly.type
_entity_poly.pdbx_seq_one_letter_code
_entity_poly.pdbx_strand_id
1 'polypeptide(L)'
;MFIEYKQAAKNLYDTDYHLWVEQTVKHLENKEFDALDLKNLIEEFSDLSRREKRKLESLLTRLFEHLLKLKYWELERTQNRGLWEAEILNFRKQIKKGNCST
;
A
#
# COMPACT_ATOMS: atom_id res chain seq x y z
N MET A 1 34.62 -15.69 -29.58
CA MET A 1 34.17 -14.55 -28.77
C MET A 1 32.77 -14.90 -28.27
N PHE A 2 32.69 -15.44 -27.06
CA PHE A 2 31.41 -15.89 -26.48
C PHE A 2 30.62 -14.66 -26.06
N ILE A 3 29.52 -14.39 -26.75
CA ILE A 3 28.52 -13.43 -26.29
C ILE A 3 27.86 -14.11 -25.09
N GLU A 4 28.16 -13.64 -23.89
CA GLU A 4 27.39 -13.97 -22.69
C GLU A 4 25.95 -13.51 -22.92
N TYR A 5 25.11 -14.43 -23.36
CA TYR A 5 23.67 -14.27 -23.33
C TYR A 5 23.26 -14.25 -21.87
N LYS A 6 23.24 -13.05 -21.28
CA LYS A 6 22.60 -12.80 -20.00
C LYS A 6 21.13 -13.13 -20.20
N GLN A 7 20.76 -14.37 -19.86
CA GLN A 7 19.39 -14.85 -19.94
C GLN A 7 18.52 -13.81 -19.22
N ALA A 8 17.70 -13.11 -19.99
CA ALA A 8 16.49 -12.52 -19.46
C ALA A 8 15.56 -13.68 -19.09
N ALA A 9 15.93 -14.39 -18.02
CA ALA A 9 15.02 -15.27 -17.33
C ALA A 9 13.82 -14.38 -16.98
N LYS A 10 12.65 -14.69 -17.53
CA LYS A 10 11.39 -14.07 -17.11
C LYS A 10 11.41 -14.04 -15.59
N ASN A 11 11.48 -12.85 -15.01
CA ASN A 11 11.61 -12.72 -13.58
C ASN A 11 10.37 -13.34 -12.97
N LEU A 12 10.54 -14.23 -11.99
CA LEU A 12 9.42 -14.88 -11.33
C LEU A 12 8.44 -13.85 -10.78
N TYR A 13 8.94 -12.68 -10.36
CA TYR A 13 8.17 -11.49 -10.01
C TYR A 13 7.13 -11.09 -11.07
N ASP A 14 7.50 -11.06 -12.36
CA ASP A 14 6.64 -10.63 -13.46
C ASP A 14 5.65 -11.71 -13.91
N THR A 15 6.00 -12.99 -13.72
CA THR A 15 5.19 -14.13 -14.19
C THR A 15 4.28 -14.74 -13.14
N ASP A 16 4.72 -14.80 -11.88
CA ASP A 16 3.98 -15.37 -10.76
C ASP A 16 4.42 -14.71 -9.46
N TYR A 17 3.80 -13.57 -9.18
CA TYR A 17 4.06 -12.78 -7.98
C TYR A 17 3.86 -13.57 -6.69
N HIS A 18 2.86 -14.46 -6.63
CA HIS A 18 2.60 -15.24 -5.41
C HIS A 18 3.73 -16.23 -5.14
N LEU A 19 4.18 -16.95 -6.17
CA LEU A 19 5.31 -17.87 -6.06
C LEU A 19 6.61 -17.12 -5.74
N TRP A 20 6.81 -15.92 -6.29
CA TRP A 20 7.95 -15.07 -5.96
C TRP A 20 7.97 -14.64 -4.49
N VAL A 21 6.82 -14.26 -3.91
CA VAL A 21 6.71 -13.93 -2.48
C VAL A 21 7.03 -15.14 -1.62
N GLU A 22 6.46 -16.32 -1.90
CA GLU A 22 6.73 -17.54 -1.13
C GLU A 22 8.20 -17.93 -1.15
N GLN A 23 8.86 -17.83 -2.32
CA GLN A 23 10.28 -18.10 -2.44
C GLN A 23 11.10 -17.08 -1.66
N THR A 24 10.82 -15.79 -1.83
CA THR A 24 11.50 -14.70 -1.12
C THR A 24 11.42 -14.89 0.40
N VAL A 25 10.25 -15.29 0.94
CA VAL A 25 10.08 -15.59 2.37
C VAL A 25 10.94 -16.78 2.79
N LYS A 26 10.93 -17.89 2.04
CA LYS A 26 11.77 -19.06 2.35
C LYS A 26 13.26 -18.72 2.36
N HIS A 27 13.71 -17.90 1.42
CA HIS A 27 15.12 -17.47 1.36
C HIS A 27 15.49 -16.58 2.55
N LEU A 28 14.58 -15.69 2.99
CA LEU A 28 14.76 -14.88 4.19
C LEU A 28 14.79 -15.72 5.47
N GLU A 29 13.92 -16.73 5.60
CA GLU A 29 13.89 -17.64 6.75
C GLU A 29 15.17 -18.48 6.84
N ASN A 30 15.67 -18.94 5.70
CA ASN A 30 16.92 -19.72 5.61
C ASN A 30 18.19 -18.85 5.63
N LYS A 31 18.06 -17.51 5.68
CA LYS A 31 19.17 -16.54 5.61
C LYS A 31 20.03 -16.67 4.36
N GLU A 32 19.42 -17.09 3.25
CA GLU A 32 20.05 -17.30 1.95
C GLU A 32 20.04 -15.99 1.14
N PHE A 33 20.89 -15.04 1.53
CA PHE A 33 20.93 -13.70 0.94
C PHE A 33 21.47 -13.66 -0.50
N ASP A 34 22.22 -14.67 -0.93
CA ASP A 34 22.83 -14.72 -2.26
C ASP A 34 21.81 -15.05 -3.38
N ALA A 35 20.71 -15.71 -3.02
CA ALA A 35 19.64 -16.09 -3.96
C ALA A 35 18.41 -15.16 -3.87
N LEU A 36 18.46 -14.12 -3.02
CA LEU A 36 17.42 -13.12 -2.89
C LEU A 36 17.43 -12.13 -4.06
N ASP A 37 16.26 -11.91 -4.66
CA ASP A 37 16.05 -10.84 -5.62
C ASP A 37 15.92 -9.49 -4.89
N LEU A 38 17.07 -8.98 -4.43
CA LEU A 38 17.16 -7.74 -3.66
C LEU A 38 16.61 -6.53 -4.42
N LYS A 39 16.67 -6.53 -5.76
CA LYS A 39 16.18 -5.42 -6.58
C LYS A 39 14.66 -5.29 -6.45
N ASN A 40 13.94 -6.38 -6.70
CA ASN A 40 12.48 -6.40 -6.59
C ASN A 40 12.00 -6.23 -5.14
N LEU A 41 12.76 -6.74 -4.17
CA LEU A 41 12.46 -6.55 -2.75
C LEU A 41 12.54 -5.06 -2.32
N ILE A 42 13.58 -4.34 -2.76
CA ILE A 42 13.75 -2.91 -2.47
C ILE A 42 12.65 -2.09 -3.14
N GLU A 43 12.31 -2.44 -4.39
CA GLU A 43 11.23 -1.80 -5.12
C GLU A 43 9.88 -1.99 -4.40
N GLU A 44 9.56 -3.21 -3.98
CA GLU A 44 8.34 -3.49 -3.20
C GLU A 44 8.32 -2.73 -1.87
N PHE A 45 9.43 -2.65 -1.14
CA PHE A 45 9.47 -1.91 0.13
C PHE A 45 9.28 -0.39 -0.10
N SER A 46 9.91 0.16 -1.14
CA SER A 46 9.73 1.56 -1.55
C SER A 46 8.28 1.82 -1.96
N ASP A 47 7.68 0.93 -2.74
CA ASP A 47 6.31 1.05 -3.21
C ASP A 47 5.28 0.85 -2.09
N LEU A 48 5.52 -0.04 -1.13
CA LEU A 48 4.74 -0.16 0.09
C LEU A 48 4.75 1.14 0.88
N SER A 49 5.93 1.75 1.05
CA SER A 49 6.06 3.04 1.74
C SER A 49 5.32 4.18 1.01
N ARG A 50 5.35 4.17 -0.32
CA ARG A 50 4.66 5.15 -1.17
C ARG A 50 3.15 4.94 -1.18
N ARG A 51 2.70 3.68 -1.18
CA ARG A 51 1.29 3.28 -1.17
C ARG A 51 0.63 3.65 0.15
N GLU A 52 1.28 3.40 1.28
CA GLU A 52 0.74 3.80 2.58
C GLU A 52 0.72 5.34 2.74
N LYS A 53 1.73 6.06 2.25
CA LYS A 53 1.69 7.53 2.17
C LYS A 53 0.52 8.05 1.34
N ARG A 54 0.34 7.54 0.12
CA ARG A 54 -0.79 7.92 -0.77
C ARG A 54 -2.15 7.60 -0.15
N LYS A 55 -2.26 6.45 0.53
CA LYS A 55 -3.47 6.04 1.24
C LYS A 55 -3.79 6.98 2.39
N LEU A 56 -2.79 7.39 3.16
CA LEU A 56 -2.95 8.41 4.21
C LEU A 56 -3.40 9.75 3.63
N GLU A 57 -2.77 10.23 2.56
CA GLU A 57 -3.17 11.46 1.86
C GLU A 57 -4.62 11.39 1.36
N SER A 58 -5.02 10.27 0.76
CA SER A 58 -6.39 10.06 0.29
C SER A 58 -7.40 10.06 1.43
N LEU A 59 -7.10 9.35 2.54
CA LEU A 59 -7.95 9.31 3.73
C LEU A 59 -8.11 10.69 4.37
N LEU A 60 -7.03 11.47 4.46
CA LEU A 60 -7.07 12.84 4.97
C LEU A 60 -7.88 13.76 4.07
N THR A 61 -7.72 13.65 2.76
CA THR A 61 -8.49 14.43 1.78
C THR A 61 -9.99 14.18 1.93
N ARG A 62 -10.40 12.90 1.98
CA ARG A 62 -11.80 12.51 2.20
C ARG A 62 -12.31 12.95 3.56
N LEU A 63 -11.49 12.84 4.60
CA LEU A 63 -11.85 13.31 5.95
C LEU A 63 -12.15 14.83 5.94
N PHE A 64 -11.30 15.64 5.32
CA PHE A 64 -11.53 17.08 5.20
C PHE A 64 -12.77 17.40 4.36
N GLU A 65 -12.99 16.71 3.25
CA GLU A 65 -14.18 16.86 2.42
C GLU A 65 -15.46 16.66 3.26
N HIS A 66 -15.55 15.57 4.04
CA HIS A 66 -16.73 15.28 4.84
C HIS A 66 -16.93 16.29 5.99
N LEU A 67 -15.85 16.76 6.60
CA LEU A 67 -15.93 17.82 7.60
C LEU A 67 -16.42 19.15 7.00
N LEU A 68 -16.01 19.48 5.77
CA LEU A 68 -16.47 20.67 5.05
C LEU A 68 -17.93 20.53 4.63
N LYS A 69 -18.35 19.36 4.11
CA LYS A 69 -19.76 19.06 3.81
C LYS A 69 -20.63 19.22 5.05
N LEU A 70 -20.19 18.66 6.19
CA LEU A 70 -20.88 18.84 7.46
C LEU A 70 -20.92 20.31 7.90
N LYS A 71 -19.87 21.11 7.69
CA LYS A 71 -19.83 22.50 8.15
C LYS A 71 -20.58 23.49 7.26
N TYR A 72 -20.61 23.27 5.95
CA TYR A 72 -21.10 24.28 5.00
C TYR A 72 -22.28 23.83 4.14
N TRP A 73 -22.56 22.53 4.04
CA TRP A 73 -23.63 22.03 3.15
C TRP A 73 -24.94 21.80 3.90
N GLU A 74 -25.61 22.87 4.28
CA GLU A 74 -26.78 22.84 5.18
C GLU A 74 -27.98 22.08 4.60
N LEU A 75 -28.21 22.18 3.29
CA LEU A 75 -29.31 21.49 2.60
C LEU A 75 -29.21 19.96 2.70
N GLU A 76 -28.03 19.40 2.42
CA GLU A 76 -27.79 17.95 2.40
C GLU A 76 -27.42 17.39 3.78
N ARG A 77 -27.00 18.26 4.71
CA ARG A 77 -26.61 17.88 6.08
C ARG A 77 -27.72 17.10 6.78
N THR A 78 -28.97 17.54 6.68
CA THR A 78 -30.07 16.94 7.43
C THR A 78 -30.32 15.47 7.07
N GLN A 79 -30.07 15.09 5.82
CA GLN A 79 -30.29 13.72 5.33
C GLN A 79 -29.01 12.87 5.38
N ASN A 80 -27.84 13.45 5.13
CA ASN A 80 -26.60 12.70 4.97
C ASN A 80 -25.66 12.75 6.19
N ARG A 81 -25.98 13.53 7.23
CA ARG A 81 -25.12 13.72 8.41
C ARG A 81 -24.71 12.40 9.05
N GLY A 82 -25.62 11.46 9.24
CA GLY A 82 -25.31 10.16 9.86
C GLY A 82 -24.31 9.34 9.04
N LEU A 83 -24.43 9.36 7.71
CA LEU A 83 -23.52 8.67 6.80
C LEU A 83 -22.13 9.33 6.81
N TRP A 84 -22.07 10.66 6.73
CA TRP A 84 -20.80 11.38 6.76
C TRP A 84 -20.07 11.25 8.10
N GLU A 85 -20.80 11.26 9.23
CA GLU A 85 -20.23 11.02 10.55
C GLU A 85 -19.67 9.59 10.68
N ALA A 86 -20.37 8.58 10.14
CA ALA A 86 -19.87 7.20 10.09
C ALA A 86 -18.62 7.06 9.22
N GLU A 87 -18.58 7.72 8.05
CA GLU A 87 -17.39 7.74 7.19
C GLU A 87 -16.20 8.44 7.86
N ILE A 88 -16.43 9.57 8.55
CA ILE A 88 -15.40 10.26 9.34
C ILE A 88 -14.80 9.34 10.42
N LEU A 89 -15.64 8.59 11.14
CA LEU A 89 -15.17 7.61 12.14
C LEU A 89 -14.32 6.51 11.49
N ASN A 90 -14.76 5.99 10.34
CA ASN A 90 -14.03 4.99 9.58
C ASN A 90 -12.67 5.50 9.08
N PHE A 91 -12.60 6.72 8.53
CA PHE A 91 -11.32 7.30 8.08
C PHE A 91 -10.37 7.51 9.26
N ARG A 92 -10.86 8.05 10.39
CA ARG A 92 -10.04 8.20 11.61
C ARG A 92 -9.49 6.86 12.12
N LYS A 93 -10.30 5.81 12.09
CA LYS A 93 -9.86 4.46 12.47
C LYS A 93 -8.80 3.91 11.53
N GLN A 94 -8.96 4.09 10.22
CA GLN A 94 -7.99 3.66 9.21
C GLN A 94 -6.65 4.42 9.33
N ILE A 95 -6.70 5.73 9.58
CA ILE A 95 -5.51 6.55 9.84
C ILE A 95 -4.78 6.05 11.09
N LYS A 96 -5.51 5.80 12.19
CA LYS A 96 -4.91 5.27 13.43
C LYS A 96 -4.28 3.88 13.21
N LYS A 97 -4.92 3.01 12.43
CA LYS A 97 -4.39 1.67 12.13
C LYS A 97 -3.12 1.72 11.28
N GLY A 98 -3.06 2.60 10.28
CA GLY A 98 -1.86 2.82 9.47
C GLY A 98 -0.65 3.33 10.28
N ASN A 99 -0.90 4.06 11.37
CA ASN A 99 0.14 4.62 12.24
C ASN A 99 0.61 3.67 13.38
N CYS A 100 -0.02 2.51 13.57
CA CYS A 100 0.36 1.54 14.63
C CYS A 100 1.26 0.40 14.14
N SER A 101 1.73 0.43 12.89
CA SER A 101 2.63 -0.59 12.32
C SER A 101 4.10 -0.16 12.29
N THR A 102 4.50 0.76 13.16
CA THR A 102 5.90 1.19 13.37
C THR A 102 6.20 1.16 14.85
#